data_AF-A0A1Z9RRZ4-F1
#
_entry.id   AF-A0A1Z9RRZ4-F1
#
_cell.length_a   1.000
_cell.length_b   1.000
_cell.length_c   1.000
_cell.angle_alpha   90.00
_cell.angle_beta   90.00
_cell.angle_gamma   90.00
#
_symmetry.space_group_name_H-M   'P 1'
#
loop_
_entity.id
_entity.type
_entity.pdbx_description
1 polymer ?
#
loop_
_entity_poly.entity_id
_entity_poly.type
_entity_poly.pdbx_seq_one_letter_code
_entity_poly.pdbx_strand_id
1 'polypeptide(L)'
;MTSIKNKKKAAQQAFQDAKVRKNAKIISVLFWFGASLYIYSNDVGFSDVYSWKPFVFFIIGPIFSALVFGNIIYYLQKIIEKSLITLLAPRRPELIPPLIVVIFFCSLVAIFLAIFEFTKLLQFILH
;
A
#
# COMPACT_ATOMS: atom_id res chain seq x y z
N MET A 1 10.38 16.12 35.27
CA MET A 1 9.13 15.39 34.88
C MET A 1 8.81 15.42 33.37
N THR A 2 9.33 16.38 32.59
CA THR A 2 9.08 16.54 31.13
C THR A 2 9.78 15.51 30.23
N SER A 3 10.99 15.06 30.59
CA SER A 3 11.78 14.09 29.81
C SER A 3 11.09 12.72 29.61
N ILE A 4 10.46 12.18 30.66
CA ILE A 4 9.84 10.85 30.61
C ILE A 4 8.55 10.86 29.78
N LYS A 5 7.73 11.92 29.86
CA LYS A 5 6.53 12.09 29.03
C LYS A 5 6.88 12.21 27.53
N ASN A 6 7.96 12.93 27.20
CA ASN A 6 8.41 13.09 25.81
C ASN A 6 8.98 11.77 25.25
N LYS A 7 9.75 11.02 26.05
CA LYS A 7 10.24 9.68 25.65
C LYS A 7 9.09 8.70 25.39
N LYS A 8 8.05 8.70 26.25
CA LYS A 8 6.86 7.86 26.06
C LYS A 8 6.07 8.22 24.79
N LYS A 9 5.88 9.51 24.50
CA LYS A 9 5.24 9.95 23.24
C LYS A 9 6.02 9.55 22.00
N ALA A 10 7.35 9.73 22.01
CA ALA A 10 8.21 9.34 20.89
C ALA A 10 8.19 7.82 20.63
N ALA A 11 8.23 7.02 21.70
CA ALA A 11 8.10 5.57 21.58
C ALA A 11 6.74 5.14 21.02
N GLN A 12 5.67 5.83 21.41
CA GLN A 12 4.31 5.54 20.93
C GLN A 12 4.13 5.93 19.45
N GLN A 13 4.71 7.06 19.00
CA GLN A 13 4.77 7.43 17.59
C GLN A 13 5.58 6.44 16.76
N ALA A 14 6.76 6.04 17.23
CA ALA A 14 7.58 5.04 16.54
C ALA A 14 6.85 3.70 16.38
N PHE A 15 6.09 3.29 17.40
CA PHE A 15 5.28 2.07 17.34
C PHE A 15 4.12 2.18 16.32
N GLN A 16 3.43 3.32 16.30
CA GLN A 16 2.37 3.56 15.31
C GLN A 16 2.94 3.61 13.89
N ASP A 17 4.04 4.31 13.67
CA ASP A 17 4.71 4.40 12.36
C ASP A 17 5.14 3.02 11.85
N ALA A 18 5.70 2.18 12.73
CA ALA A 18 6.06 0.81 12.39
C ALA A 18 4.83 -0.03 12.00
N LYS A 19 3.72 0.13 12.72
CA LYS A 19 2.45 -0.56 12.43
C LYS A 19 1.88 -0.11 11.08
N VAL A 20 1.82 1.19 10.82
CA VAL A 20 1.31 1.74 9.55
C VAL A 20 2.17 1.27 8.38
N ARG A 21 3.50 1.30 8.53
CA ARG A 21 4.42 0.79 7.49
C ARG A 21 4.21 -0.70 7.21
N LYS A 22 4.04 -1.51 8.25
CA LYS A 22 3.73 -2.94 8.09
C LYS A 22 2.39 -3.13 7.35
N ASN A 23 1.36 -2.40 7.75
CA ASN A 23 0.04 -2.49 7.11
C ASN A 23 0.09 -2.09 5.64
N ALA A 24 0.82 -1.03 5.29
CA ALA A 24 0.99 -0.59 3.91
C ALA A 24 1.61 -1.69 3.02
N LYS A 25 2.62 -2.40 3.54
CA LYS A 25 3.20 -3.57 2.85
C LYS A 25 2.19 -4.69 2.67
N ILE A 26 1.44 -5.02 3.71
CA ILE A 26 0.40 -6.07 3.64
C ILE A 26 -0.65 -5.71 2.58
N ILE A 27 -1.14 -4.46 2.58
CA ILE A 27 -2.12 -3.98 1.60
C ILE A 27 -1.56 -4.11 0.17
N SER A 28 -0.32 -3.68 -0.07
CA SER A 28 0.29 -3.82 -1.40
C SER A 28 0.43 -5.26 -1.87
N VAL A 29 0.75 -6.19 -0.96
CA VAL A 29 0.81 -7.63 -1.23
C VAL A 29 -0.57 -8.14 -1.61
N LEU A 30 -1.61 -7.79 -0.84
CA LEU A 30 -2.97 -8.21 -1.12
C LEU A 30 -3.49 -7.67 -2.45
N PHE A 31 -3.19 -6.41 -2.77
CA PHE A 31 -3.52 -5.80 -4.06
C PHE A 31 -2.86 -6.53 -5.21
N TRP A 32 -1.57 -6.85 -5.07
CA TRP A 32 -0.86 -7.65 -6.06
C TRP A 32 -1.47 -9.04 -6.21
N PHE A 33 -1.72 -9.74 -5.11
CA PHE A 33 -2.36 -11.06 -5.15
C PHE A 33 -3.73 -11.02 -5.82
N GLY A 34 -4.58 -10.05 -5.47
CA GLY A 34 -5.89 -9.90 -6.10
C GLY A 34 -5.80 -9.65 -7.60
N ALA A 35 -4.88 -8.78 -8.02
CA ALA A 35 -4.59 -8.51 -9.42
C ALA A 35 -4.08 -9.77 -10.15
N SER A 36 -3.08 -10.43 -9.59
CA SER A 36 -2.51 -11.68 -10.11
C SER A 36 -3.57 -12.76 -10.27
N LEU A 37 -4.43 -12.98 -9.27
CA LEU A 37 -5.49 -13.98 -9.33
C LEU A 37 -6.48 -13.69 -10.46
N TYR A 38 -6.92 -12.43 -10.58
CA TYR A 38 -7.84 -12.04 -11.66
C TYR A 38 -7.22 -12.23 -13.05
N ILE A 39 -5.96 -11.83 -13.21
CA ILE A 39 -5.25 -11.95 -14.48
C ILE A 39 -5.05 -13.42 -14.85
N TYR A 40 -4.58 -14.23 -13.89
CA TYR A 40 -4.37 -15.66 -14.09
C TYR A 40 -5.64 -16.44 -14.35
N SER A 41 -6.75 -16.10 -13.68
CA SER A 41 -8.02 -16.80 -13.87
C SER A 41 -8.61 -16.61 -15.27
N ASN A 42 -8.19 -15.55 -15.98
CA ASN A 42 -8.65 -15.23 -17.33
C ASN A 42 -7.62 -15.61 -18.41
N ASP A 43 -6.50 -16.25 -18.04
CA ASP A 43 -5.46 -16.68 -18.96
C ASP A 43 -5.70 -18.12 -19.45
N VAL A 44 -5.52 -18.34 -20.74
CA VAL A 44 -5.76 -19.65 -21.41
C VAL A 44 -4.66 -20.67 -21.07
N GLY A 45 -3.50 -20.21 -20.59
CA GLY A 45 -2.32 -21.03 -20.23
C GLY A 45 -2.33 -21.58 -18.80
N PHE A 46 -3.49 -21.73 -18.14
CA PHE A 46 -3.62 -22.17 -16.75
C PHE A 46 -3.01 -23.57 -16.47
N SER A 47 -2.78 -24.39 -17.51
CA SER A 47 -2.24 -25.75 -17.38
C SER A 47 -0.75 -25.81 -17.06
N ASP A 48 0.01 -24.74 -17.29
CA ASP A 48 1.47 -24.76 -17.11
C ASP A 48 1.85 -24.38 -15.67
N VAL A 49 1.43 -25.22 -14.73
CA VAL A 49 1.66 -25.08 -13.28
C VAL A 49 3.16 -24.99 -12.94
N TYR A 50 4.02 -25.58 -13.78
CA TYR A 50 5.49 -25.57 -13.63
C TYR A 50 6.20 -24.50 -14.46
N SER A 51 5.48 -23.55 -15.04
CA SER A 51 6.09 -22.46 -15.80
C SER A 51 6.72 -21.40 -14.87
N TRP A 52 7.57 -20.56 -15.45
CA TRP A 52 8.17 -19.41 -14.77
C TRP A 52 7.12 -18.38 -14.29
N LYS A 53 5.96 -18.35 -14.94
CA LYS A 53 4.97 -17.30 -14.79
C LYS A 53 4.31 -17.29 -13.38
N PRO A 54 3.84 -18.42 -12.80
CA PRO A 54 3.27 -18.41 -11.45
C PRO A 54 4.30 -18.03 -10.39
N PHE A 55 5.56 -18.43 -10.58
CA PHE A 55 6.65 -18.03 -9.68
C PHE A 55 6.84 -16.51 -9.67
N VAL A 56 6.86 -15.86 -10.83
CA VAL A 56 6.97 -14.40 -10.89
C VAL A 56 5.74 -13.73 -10.27
N PHE A 57 4.53 -14.19 -10.57
CA PHE A 57 3.30 -13.53 -10.12
C PHE A 57 2.96 -13.72 -8.64
N PHE A 58 3.31 -14.86 -8.05
CA PHE A 58 2.90 -15.23 -6.69
C PHE A 58 4.06 -15.32 -5.69
N ILE A 59 5.31 -15.35 -6.13
CA ILE A 59 6.49 -15.35 -5.24
C ILE A 59 7.24 -14.03 -5.36
N ILE A 60 7.77 -13.70 -6.54
CA ILE A 60 8.58 -12.47 -6.73
C ILE A 60 7.69 -11.23 -6.65
N GLY A 61 6.55 -11.24 -7.33
CA GLY A 61 5.65 -10.11 -7.47
C GLY A 61 5.15 -9.54 -6.13
N PRO A 62 4.68 -10.37 -5.18
CA PRO A 62 4.30 -9.90 -3.85
C PRO A 62 5.45 -9.24 -3.08
N ILE A 63 6.67 -9.78 -3.19
CA ILE A 63 7.87 -9.19 -2.57
C ILE A 63 8.16 -7.83 -3.19
N PHE A 64 8.17 -7.76 -4.52
CA PHE A 64 8.33 -6.51 -5.26
C PHE A 64 7.26 -5.49 -4.86
N SER A 65 6.00 -5.91 -4.78
CA SER A 65 4.88 -5.06 -4.39
C SER A 65 5.04 -4.49 -2.98
N ALA A 66 5.44 -5.33 -2.02
CA ALA A 66 5.72 -4.90 -0.65
C ALA A 66 6.84 -3.85 -0.58
N LEU A 67 7.89 -3.99 -1.40
CA LEU A 67 9.04 -3.10 -1.42
C LEU A 67 8.75 -1.78 -2.14
N VAL A 68 8.00 -1.82 -3.25
CA VAL A 68 7.72 -0.63 -4.06
C VAL A 68 6.42 0.01 -3.60
N PHE A 69 5.28 -0.62 -3.88
CA PHE A 69 3.96 -0.06 -3.60
C PHE A 69 3.68 0.04 -2.10
N GLY A 70 4.19 -0.89 -1.28
CA GLY A 70 4.07 -0.80 0.18
C GLY A 70 4.75 0.46 0.76
N ASN A 71 5.90 0.85 0.23
CA ASN A 71 6.55 2.10 0.62
C ASN A 71 5.81 3.32 0.04
N ILE A 72 5.32 3.26 -1.20
CA ILE A 72 4.49 4.33 -1.80
C ILE A 72 3.26 4.62 -0.94
N ILE A 73 2.49 3.59 -0.58
CA ILE A 73 1.30 3.73 0.27
C ILE A 73 1.65 4.38 1.61
N TYR A 74 2.74 3.93 2.25
CA TYR A 74 3.20 4.49 3.52
C TYR A 74 3.56 5.97 3.42
N TYR A 75 4.36 6.36 2.43
CA TYR A 75 4.74 7.77 2.26
C TYR A 75 3.55 8.64 1.85
N LEU A 76 2.65 8.11 1.01
CA LEU A 76 1.45 8.82 0.61
C LEU A 76 0.53 9.11 1.79
N GLN A 77 0.31 8.13 2.68
CA GLN A 77 -0.44 8.35 3.91
C GLN A 77 0.17 9.48 4.74
N LYS A 78 1.49 9.46 4.93
CA LYS A 78 2.20 10.48 5.70
C LYS A 78 2.09 11.88 5.07
N ILE A 79 2.13 11.96 3.75
CA ILE A 79 1.94 13.22 3.00
C ILE A 79 0.51 13.73 3.19
N ILE A 80 -0.51 12.86 3.03
CA ILE A 80 -1.91 13.22 3.21
C ILE A 80 -2.16 13.73 4.63
N GLU A 81 -1.72 12.99 5.64
CA GLU A 81 -1.87 13.37 7.05
C GLU A 81 -1.23 14.72 7.34
N LYS A 82 0.05 14.90 6.94
CA LYS A 82 0.78 16.15 7.20
C LYS A 82 0.13 17.33 6.49
N SER A 83 -0.24 17.19 5.23
CA SER A 83 -0.88 18.25 4.45
C SER A 83 -2.24 18.66 5.03
N LEU A 84 -3.08 17.70 5.40
CA LEU A 84 -4.39 17.98 5.99
C LEU A 84 -4.27 18.63 7.36
N ILE A 85 -3.35 18.14 8.22
CA ILE A 85 -3.12 18.76 9.53
C ILE A 85 -2.63 20.20 9.35
N THR A 86 -1.65 20.47 8.48
CA THR A 86 -1.13 21.82 8.27
C THR A 86 -2.21 22.79 7.74
N LEU A 87 -3.10 22.32 6.85
CA LEU A 87 -4.12 23.18 6.24
C LEU A 87 -5.36 23.39 7.12
N LEU A 88 -5.82 22.34 7.83
CA LEU A 88 -7.11 22.37 8.52
C LEU A 88 -7.00 22.56 10.04
N ALA A 89 -5.85 22.27 10.67
CA ALA A 89 -5.70 22.46 12.11
C ALA A 89 -6.02 23.90 12.58
N PRO A 90 -5.71 24.97 11.82
CA PRO A 90 -6.05 26.33 12.24
C PRO A 90 -7.54 26.70 12.11
N ARG A 91 -8.32 25.99 11.27
CA ARG A 91 -9.69 26.41 10.90
C ARG A 91 -10.77 25.44 11.35
N ARG A 92 -10.59 24.13 11.10
CA ARG A 92 -11.58 23.07 11.32
C ARG A 92 -10.90 21.72 11.62
N PRO A 93 -10.31 21.56 12.81
CA PRO A 93 -9.59 20.33 13.18
C PRO A 93 -10.50 19.09 13.21
N GLU A 94 -11.79 19.24 13.47
CA GLU A 94 -12.78 18.16 13.50
C GLU A 94 -12.97 17.45 12.15
N LEU A 95 -12.65 18.12 11.03
CA LEU A 95 -12.75 17.54 9.69
C LEU A 95 -11.50 16.75 9.27
N ILE A 96 -10.40 16.83 10.03
CA ILE A 96 -9.14 16.16 9.66
C ILE A 96 -9.30 14.63 9.57
N PRO A 97 -9.82 13.92 10.61
CA PRO A 97 -9.93 12.47 10.56
C PRO A 97 -10.79 11.92 9.40
N PRO A 98 -12.03 12.41 9.16
CA PRO A 98 -12.84 11.89 8.05
C PRO A 98 -12.21 12.18 6.68
N LEU A 99 -11.58 13.33 6.50
CA LEU A 99 -10.91 13.67 5.23
C LEU A 99 -9.67 12.80 4.97
N ILE A 100 -8.86 12.50 6.00
CA ILE A 100 -7.73 11.57 5.86
C ILE A 100 -8.25 10.22 5.36
N VAL A 101 -9.30 9.67 5.98
CA VAL A 101 -9.85 8.36 5.60
C VAL A 101 -10.34 8.36 4.16
N VAL A 102 -11.14 9.36 3.76
CA VAL A 102 -11.70 9.44 2.41
C VAL A 102 -10.59 9.60 1.36
N ILE A 103 -9.67 10.55 1.56
CA ILE A 103 -8.59 10.81 0.60
C ILE A 103 -7.65 9.61 0.51
N PHE A 104 -7.33 8.98 1.64
CA PHE A 104 -6.50 7.78 1.66
C PHE A 104 -7.19 6.61 0.96
N PHE A 105 -8.48 6.39 1.17
CA PHE A 105 -9.24 5.35 0.48
C PHE A 105 -9.25 5.55 -1.03
N CYS A 106 -9.54 6.77 -1.51
CA CYS A 106 -9.45 7.09 -2.94
C CYS A 106 -8.04 6.84 -3.50
N SER A 107 -7.01 7.18 -2.72
CA SER A 107 -5.61 6.92 -3.08
C SER A 107 -5.30 5.43 -3.19
N LEU A 108 -5.83 4.60 -2.29
CA LEU A 108 -5.66 3.15 -2.36
C LEU A 108 -6.28 2.56 -3.62
N VAL A 109 -7.46 3.04 -4.04
CA VAL A 109 -8.08 2.62 -5.31
C VAL A 109 -7.19 2.97 -6.50
N ALA A 110 -6.64 4.18 -6.55
CA ALA A 110 -5.71 4.58 -7.62
C ALA A 110 -4.45 3.71 -7.64
N ILE A 111 -3.88 3.40 -6.47
CA ILE A 111 -2.71 2.51 -6.37
C ILE A 111 -3.05 1.08 -6.81
N PHE A 112 -4.23 0.57 -6.44
CA PHE A 112 -4.68 -0.74 -6.90
C PHE A 112 -4.75 -0.80 -8.42
N LEU A 113 -5.33 0.21 -9.08
CA LEU A 113 -5.38 0.29 -10.55
C LEU A 113 -3.97 0.35 -11.17
N ALA A 114 -3.05 1.09 -10.57
CA ALA A 114 -1.66 1.14 -11.02
C ALA A 114 -0.96 -0.22 -10.90
N ILE A 115 -1.15 -0.94 -9.78
CA ILE A 115 -0.65 -2.31 -9.60
C ILE A 115 -1.26 -3.22 -10.65
N PHE A 116 -2.57 -3.13 -10.88
CA PHE A 116 -3.29 -3.95 -11.83
C PHE A 116 -2.76 -3.79 -13.26
N GLU A 117 -2.59 -2.55 -13.73
CA GLU A 117 -1.99 -2.28 -15.04
C GLU A 117 -0.54 -2.75 -15.11
N PHE A 118 0.24 -2.58 -14.05
CA PHE A 118 1.60 -3.11 -13.99
C PHE A 118 1.64 -4.64 -14.10
N THR A 119 0.73 -5.34 -13.42
CA THR A 119 0.63 -6.80 -13.51
C THR A 119 0.19 -7.29 -14.89
N LYS A 120 -0.66 -6.54 -15.61
CA LYS A 120 -0.99 -6.85 -17.02
C LYS A 120 0.22 -6.69 -17.94
N LEU A 121 0.96 -5.58 -17.81
CA LEU A 121 2.18 -5.36 -18.58
C LEU A 121 3.20 -6.47 -18.32
N LEU A 122 3.34 -6.89 -17.07
CA LEU A 122 4.18 -8.04 -16.72
C LEU A 122 3.70 -9.34 -17.36
N GLN A 123 2.38 -9.58 -17.42
CA GLN A 123 1.82 -10.75 -18.09
C GLN A 123 2.16 -10.75 -19.59
N PHE A 124 2.07 -9.60 -20.24
CA PHE A 124 2.40 -9.43 -21.65
C PHE A 124 3.88 -9.72 -21.94
N ILE A 125 4.80 -9.29 -21.07
CA ILE A 125 6.24 -9.54 -21.21
C ILE A 125 6.61 -11.02 -20.99
N LEU A 126 5.82 -11.72 -20.18
CA LEU A 126 6.03 -13.13 -19.83
C LEU A 126 5.25 -14.10 -20.73
N HIS A 127 4.52 -13.59 -21.72
CA HIS A 127 3.85 -14.37 -22.77
C HIS A 127 4.80 -14.54 -23.96
#